data_AF-A0AAW8LBW1-F1
#
_entry.id   AF-A0AAW8LBW1-F1
#
_cell.length_a   1.000
_cell.length_b   1.000
_cell.length_c   1.000
_cell.angle_alpha   90.00
_cell.angle_beta   90.00
_cell.angle_gamma   90.00
#
_symmetry.space_group_name_H-M   'P 1'
#
loop_
_entity.id
_entity.type
_entity.pdbx_description
1 polymer ?
#
loop_
_entity_poly.entity_id
_entity_poly.type
_entity_poly.pdbx_seq_one_letter_code
_entity_poly.pdbx_strand_id
1 'polypeptide(L)'
;MNLQDAEQFLQEQQNILENQRQQKSRRVQQAFFMIHVLFVALNAILLILNYQKTGEWNLLYLGLSFMSLILILRYLKTGFVYQRK
;
A
#
# COMPACT_ATOMS: atom_id res chain seq x y z
N MET A 1 -29.90 -33.86 -10.76
CA MET A 1 -28.92 -32.84 -10.39
C MET A 1 -28.80 -32.88 -8.87
N ASN A 2 -27.64 -33.29 -8.34
CA ASN A 2 -27.50 -33.63 -6.92
C ASN A 2 -27.35 -32.34 -6.10
N LEU A 3 -28.14 -32.17 -5.03
CA LEU A 3 -28.10 -30.96 -4.20
C LEU A 3 -26.70 -30.69 -3.62
N GLN A 4 -25.94 -31.76 -3.35
CA GLN A 4 -24.54 -31.69 -2.93
C GLN A 4 -23.60 -31.06 -3.97
N ASP A 5 -23.81 -31.33 -5.26
CA ASP A 5 -22.99 -30.76 -6.33
C ASP A 5 -23.26 -29.25 -6.46
N ALA A 6 -24.52 -28.83 -6.23
CA ALA A 6 -24.91 -27.42 -6.24
C ALA A 6 -24.34 -26.65 -5.04
N GLU A 7 -24.29 -27.26 -3.85
CA GLU A 7 -23.67 -26.68 -2.65
C GLU A 7 -22.15 -26.53 -2.82
N GLN A 8 -21.47 -27.56 -3.34
CA GLN A 8 -20.03 -27.48 -3.64
C GLN A 8 -19.72 -26.40 -4.67
N PHE A 9 -20.53 -26.29 -5.73
CA PHE A 9 -20.37 -25.25 -6.75
C PHE A 9 -20.54 -23.83 -6.17
N LEU A 10 -21.54 -23.63 -5.30
CA LEU A 10 -21.75 -22.34 -4.63
C LEU A 10 -20.60 -21.99 -3.69
N GLN A 11 -20.08 -22.97 -2.95
CA GLN A 11 -18.94 -22.77 -2.05
C GLN A 11 -17.65 -22.44 -2.82
N GLU A 12 -17.41 -23.10 -3.96
CA GLU A 12 -16.27 -22.83 -4.83
C GLU A 12 -16.34 -21.41 -5.42
N GLN A 13 -17.52 -20.99 -5.89
CA GLN A 13 -17.73 -19.63 -6.39
C GLN A 13 -17.52 -18.57 -5.30
N GLN A 14 -17.95 -18.82 -4.06
CA GLN A 14 -17.68 -17.93 -2.93
C GLN A 14 -16.18 -17.81 -2.64
N ASN A 15 -15.45 -18.93 -2.63
CA ASN A 15 -14.00 -18.92 -2.44
C ASN A 15 -13.26 -18.15 -3.55
N ILE A 16 -13.67 -18.30 -4.82
CA ILE A 16 -13.10 -17.54 -5.94
C ILE A 16 -13.37 -16.04 -5.77
N LEU A 17 -14.59 -15.66 -5.44
CA LEU A 17 -14.97 -14.27 -5.19
C LEU A 17 -14.18 -13.66 -4.03
N GLU A 18 -14.01 -14.39 -2.93
CA GLU A 18 -13.23 -13.92 -1.78
C GLU A 18 -11.75 -13.76 -2.13
N ASN A 19 -11.16 -14.73 -2.83
CA ASN A 19 -9.78 -14.67 -3.30
C ASN A 19 -9.57 -13.47 -4.25
N GLN A 20 -10.52 -13.20 -5.16
CA GLN A 20 -10.45 -12.03 -6.04
C GLN A 20 -10.54 -10.72 -5.26
N ARG A 21 -11.42 -10.62 -4.26
CA ARG A 21 -11.51 -9.44 -3.38
C ARG A 21 -10.21 -9.22 -2.61
N GLN A 22 -9.65 -10.27 -2.02
CA GLN A 22 -8.37 -10.20 -1.32
C GLN A 22 -7.25 -9.78 -2.27
N GLN A 23 -7.18 -10.37 -3.47
CA GLN A 23 -6.17 -10.01 -4.48
C GLN A 23 -6.30 -8.54 -4.93
N LYS A 24 -7.53 -8.06 -5.18
CA LYS A 24 -7.78 -6.65 -5.51
C LYS A 24 -7.32 -5.73 -4.39
N SER A 25 -7.65 -6.06 -3.14
CA SER A 25 -7.22 -5.29 -1.97
C SER A 25 -5.69 -5.25 -1.85
N ARG A 26 -5.02 -6.39 -2.00
CA ARG A 26 -3.54 -6.47 -2.01
C ARG A 26 -2.93 -5.59 -3.10
N ARG A 27 -3.45 -5.62 -4.34
CA ARG A 27 -2.96 -4.78 -5.44
C ARG A 27 -3.12 -3.29 -5.14
N VAL A 28 -4.25 -2.88 -4.58
CA VAL A 28 -4.49 -1.48 -4.18
C VAL A 28 -3.52 -1.05 -3.09
N GLN A 29 -3.32 -1.89 -2.07
CA GLN A 29 -2.37 -1.58 -1.00
C GLN A 29 -0.92 -1.51 -1.53
N GLN A 30 -0.53 -2.41 -2.44
CA GLN A 30 0.78 -2.37 -3.12
C GLN A 30 0.97 -1.09 -3.96
N ALA A 31 -0.05 -0.70 -4.73
CA ALA A 31 -0.01 0.54 -5.51
C ALA A 31 0.11 1.77 -4.59
N PHE A 32 -0.66 1.81 -3.50
CA PHE A 32 -0.59 2.86 -2.50
C PHE A 32 0.81 2.96 -1.88
N PHE A 33 1.42 1.82 -1.54
CA PHE A 33 2.79 1.75 -1.05
C PHE A 33 3.80 2.32 -2.06
N MET A 34 3.74 1.88 -3.33
CA MET A 34 4.63 2.40 -4.37
C MET A 34 4.52 3.92 -4.51
N ILE A 35 3.29 4.45 -4.52
CA ILE A 35 3.06 5.90 -4.61
C ILE A 35 3.74 6.63 -3.45
N HIS A 36 3.65 6.10 -2.22
CA HIS A 36 4.28 6.73 -1.06
C HIS A 36 5.80 6.68 -1.10
N VAL A 37 6.38 5.58 -1.58
CA VAL A 37 7.83 5.45 -1.77
C VAL A 37 8.33 6.47 -2.81
N LEU A 38 7.66 6.55 -3.97
CA LEU A 38 7.98 7.53 -5.01
C LEU A 38 7.81 8.97 -4.50
N PHE A 39 6.76 9.21 -3.72
CA PHE A 39 6.51 10.51 -3.10
C PHE A 39 7.64 10.91 -2.14
N VAL A 40 8.10 10.01 -1.26
CA VAL A 40 9.24 10.29 -0.36
C VAL A 40 10.50 10.61 -1.16
N ALA A 41 10.80 9.83 -2.20
CA ALA A 41 11.98 10.06 -3.03
C ALA A 41 11.94 11.44 -3.72
N LEU A 42 10.79 11.80 -4.32
CA LEU A 42 10.60 13.11 -4.94
C LEU A 42 10.72 14.25 -3.90
N ASN A 43 10.10 14.09 -2.73
CA ASN A 43 10.10 15.10 -1.69
C ASN A 43 11.50 15.33 -1.11
N ALA A 44 12.31 14.27 -0.99
CA ALA A 44 13.71 14.37 -0.60
C ALA A 44 14.53 15.17 -1.62
N ILE A 45 14.32 14.93 -2.93
CA ILE A 45 14.98 15.71 -3.99
C ILE A 45 14.58 17.20 -3.88
N LEU A 46 13.28 17.49 -3.72
CA LEU A 46 12.80 18.86 -3.57
C LEU A 46 13.34 19.54 -2.31
N LEU A 47 13.47 18.81 -1.21
CA LEU A 47 14.05 19.31 0.03
C LEU A 47 15.52 19.70 -0.18
N ILE A 48 16.31 18.86 -0.84
CA ILE A 48 17.72 19.13 -1.14
C ILE A 48 17.84 20.34 -2.07
N LEU A 49 17.05 20.39 -3.15
CA LEU A 49 17.05 21.52 -4.08
C LEU A 49 16.65 22.83 -3.40
N ASN A 50 15.67 22.78 -2.49
CA ASN A 50 15.27 23.95 -1.73
C ASN A 50 16.41 24.41 -0.82
N TYR A 51 17.02 23.50 -0.05
CA TYR A 51 18.15 23.82 0.82
C TYR A 51 19.32 24.43 0.04
N GLN A 52 19.64 23.89 -1.15
CA GLN A 52 20.68 24.46 -2.01
C GLN A 52 20.33 25.88 -2.49
N LYS A 53 19.06 26.18 -2.71
CA LYS A 53 18.60 27.47 -3.23
C LYS A 53 18.43 28.54 -2.15
N THR A 54 17.94 28.15 -0.98
CA THR A 54 17.53 29.09 0.09
C THR A 54 18.47 29.05 1.31
N GLY A 55 19.27 27.99 1.46
CA GLY A 55 20.05 27.73 2.67
C GLY A 55 19.20 27.22 3.85
N GLU A 56 17.89 27.04 3.67
CA GLU A 56 16.96 26.67 4.73
C GLU A 56 16.28 25.33 4.46
N TRP A 57 16.10 24.55 5.54
CA TRP A 57 15.31 23.33 5.46
C TRP A 57 13.83 23.67 5.46
N ASN A 58 13.12 23.26 4.42
CA ASN A 58 11.68 23.49 4.36
C ASN A 58 10.92 22.48 5.23
N LEU A 59 10.34 22.98 6.31
CA LEU A 59 9.54 22.23 7.27
C LEU A 59 8.34 21.51 6.65
N LEU A 60 7.75 22.04 5.58
CA LEU A 60 6.64 21.38 4.88
C LEU A 60 7.12 20.10 4.19
N TYR A 61 8.25 20.16 3.48
CA TYR A 61 8.82 18.97 2.82
C TYR A 61 9.28 17.93 3.83
N LEU A 62 9.82 18.36 4.98
CA LEU A 62 10.13 17.47 6.09
C LEU A 62 8.87 16.81 6.67
N GLY A 63 7.83 17.59 6.97
CA GLY A 63 6.57 17.08 7.52
C GLY A 63 5.86 16.09 6.60
N LEU A 64 5.81 16.41 5.30
CA LEU A 64 5.24 15.52 4.29
C LEU A 64 6.05 14.23 4.14
N SER A 65 7.38 14.31 4.20
CA SER A 65 8.24 13.13 4.17
C SER A 65 7.99 12.23 5.37
N PHE A 66 7.86 12.81 6.57
CA PHE A 66 7.61 12.06 7.81
C PHE A 66 6.24 11.36 7.81
N MET A 67 5.18 12.06 7.40
CA MET A 67 3.85 11.47 7.25
C MET A 67 3.85 10.29 6.28
N SER A 68 4.50 10.43 5.13
CA SER A 68 4.61 9.33 4.17
C SER A 68 5.40 8.14 4.74
N LEU A 69 6.46 8.40 5.51
CA LEU A 69 7.25 7.38 6.19
C LEU A 69 6.40 6.56 7.19
N ILE A 70 5.53 7.22 7.96
CA ILE A 70 4.59 6.54 8.87
C ILE A 70 3.64 5.61 8.09
N LEU A 71 3.12 6.06 6.95
CA LEU A 71 2.23 5.25 6.11
C LEU A 71 2.95 4.04 5.49
N ILE A 72 4.20 4.21 5.06
CA ILE A 72 5.08 3.13 4.59
C ILE A 72 5.32 2.11 5.70
N LEU A 73 5.69 2.55 6.91
CA LEU A 73 5.92 1.67 8.06
C LEU A 73 4.65 0.91 8.47
N ARG A 74 3.50 1.59 8.44
CA ARG A 74 2.19 0.96 8.69
C ARG A 74 1.90 -0.12 7.67
N TYR A 75 2.12 0.17 6.38
CA TYR A 75 1.97 -0.82 5.31
C TYR A 75 2.89 -2.02 5.51
N LEU A 76 4.18 -1.80 5.84
CA LEU A 76 5.11 -2.89 6.10
C LEU A 76 4.62 -3.76 7.25
N LYS A 77 4.16 -3.17 8.37
CA LYS A 77 3.60 -3.91 9.50
C LYS A 77 2.37 -4.74 9.10
N THR A 78 1.42 -4.19 8.34
CA THR A 78 0.20 -4.92 7.94
C THR A 78 0.43 -5.91 6.80
N GLY A 79 1.31 -5.58 5.85
CA GLY A 79 1.66 -6.41 4.71
C GLY A 79 2.48 -7.65 5.10
N PHE A 80 3.38 -7.52 6.09
CA PHE A 80 4.14 -8.66 6.62
C PHE A 80 3.24 -9.67 7.34
N VAL A 81 2.16 -9.21 7.98
CA VAL A 81 1.17 -10.07 8.64
C VAL A 81 0.32 -10.83 7.62
N TYR A 82 0.00 -10.21 6.48
CA TYR A 82 -0.81 -10.83 5.43
C TYR A 82 -0.05 -11.75 4.47
N GLN A 83 1.28 -11.65 4.39
CA GLN A 83 2.11 -12.56 3.59
C GLN A 83 2.53 -13.83 4.34
N ARG A 84 2.32 -13.89 5.67
CA ARG A 84 2.68 -15.04 6.52
C ARG A 84 1.58 -16.10 6.68
N LYS A 85 0.40 -15.89 6.09
CA LYS A 85 -0.70 -16.86 6.03
C LYS A 85 -0.88 -17.31 4.59
#